data_AF-A0A1H3CRV3-F1
#
_entry.id   AF-A0A1H3CRV3-F1
#
_cell.length_a   1.000
_cell.length_b   1.000
_cell.length_c   1.000
_cell.angle_alpha   90.00
_cell.angle_beta   90.00
_cell.angle_gamma   90.00
#
_symmetry.space_group_name_H-M   'P 1'
#
loop_
_entity.id
_entity.type
_entity.pdbx_description
1 polymer ?
#
loop_
_entity_poly.entity_id
_entity_poly.type
_entity_poly.pdbx_seq_one_letter_code
_entity_poly.pdbx_strand_id
1 'polypeptide(L)' 'MKSTRKGLRSGELEKDTYGRLNCAECEESLKTENDPDEVFTVRRCPNCDSKWKELR' A
#
# COMPACT_ATOMS: atom_id res chain seq x y z
N MET A 1 10.06 3.76 3.77
CA MET A 1 8.85 3.29 3.08
C MET A 1 9.21 2.60 1.77
N LYS A 2 8.81 1.34 1.56
CA LYS A 2 9.00 0.62 0.28
C LYS A 2 7.95 1.09 -0.74
N SER A 3 8.16 0.84 -2.04
CA SER A 3 7.09 1.08 -3.02
C SER A 3 6.05 -0.04 -2.99
N THR A 4 4.82 0.22 -3.43
CA THR A 4 3.77 -0.80 -3.57
C THR A 4 4.23 -1.96 -4.46
N ARG A 5 4.96 -1.68 -5.55
CA ARG A 5 5.59 -2.72 -6.39
C ARG A 5 6.58 -3.60 -5.62
N LYS A 6 7.40 -3.03 -4.72
CA LYS A 6 8.31 -3.80 -3.87
C LYS A 6 7.55 -4.61 -2.83
N GLY A 7 6.50 -4.05 -2.22
CA GLY A 7 5.64 -4.76 -1.26
C GLY A 7 4.96 -5.98 -1.88
N LEU A 8 4.46 -5.85 -3.11
CA LEU A 8 3.91 -6.98 -3.86
C LEU A 8 4.96 -8.07 -4.13
N ARG A 9 6.19 -7.68 -4.48
CA ARG A 9 7.28 -8.63 -4.74
C ARG A 9 7.77 -9.35 -3.49
N SER A 10 7.70 -8.71 -2.32
CA SER A 10 8.10 -9.31 -1.05
C SER A 10 6.98 -10.08 -0.36
N GLY A 11 5.78 -10.13 -0.94
CA GLY A 11 4.61 -10.77 -0.33
C GLY A 11 4.05 -10.00 0.86
N GLU A 12 4.40 -8.71 1.04
CA GLU A 12 3.83 -7.86 2.09
C GLU A 12 2.48 -7.26 1.68
N LEU A 13 2.26 -7.17 0.36
CA LEU A 13 1.03 -6.72 -0.25
C LEU A 13 0.49 -7.79 -1.18
N GLU A 14 -0.82 -7.81 -1.32
CA GLU A 14 -1.52 -8.61 -2.30
C GLU A 14 -2.54 -7.75 -3.05
N LYS A 15 -3.06 -8.29 -4.15
CA LYS A 15 -4.16 -7.68 -4.90
C LYS A 15 -5.40 -8.52 -4.74
N ASP A 16 -6.50 -7.86 -4.41
CA ASP A 16 -7.80 -8.50 -4.43
C ASP A 16 -8.32 -8.73 -5.86
N THR A 17 -9.51 -9.31 -5.99
CA THR A 17 -10.17 -9.60 -7.27
C THR A 17 -10.45 -8.36 -8.12
N TYR A 18 -10.43 -7.16 -7.52
CA TYR A 18 -10.63 -5.88 -8.20
C TYR A 18 -9.31 -5.14 -8.44
N GLY A 19 -8.17 -5.75 -8.11
CA GLY A 19 -6.84 -5.16 -8.24
C GLY A 19 -6.49 -4.12 -7.17
N ARG A 20 -7.26 -4.02 -6.08
CA ARG A 20 -6.98 -3.15 -4.93
C ARG A 20 -5.88 -3.76 -4.08
N LEU A 21 -5.06 -2.91 -3.46
CA LEU A 21 -3.97 -3.36 -2.60
C LEU A 21 -4.51 -3.69 -1.21
N ASN A 22 -4.24 -4.91 -0.75
CA ASN A 22 -4.48 -5.36 0.60
C ASN A 22 -3.14 -5.66 1.29
N CYS A 23 -3.12 -5.52 2.61
CA CYS A 23 -2.00 -5.95 3.43
C CYS A 23 -2.02 -7.48 3.55
N ALA A 24 -0.93 -8.16 3.18
CA ALA A 24 -0.89 -9.62 3.24
C ALA A 24 -0.83 -10.18 4.68
N GLU A 25 -0.54 -9.33 5.67
CA GLU A 25 -0.44 -9.74 7.08
C GLU A 25 -1.80 -9.79 7.78
N CYS A 26 -2.67 -8.84 7.48
CA CYS A 26 -3.98 -8.71 8.15
C CYS A 26 -5.17 -8.68 7.20
N GLU A 27 -4.94 -8.90 5.90
CA GLU A 27 -5.94 -8.98 4.82
C GLU A 27 -6.79 -7.71 4.60
N GLU A 28 -6.47 -6.62 5.31
CA GLU A 28 -7.19 -5.35 5.21
C GLU A 28 -6.78 -4.53 3.99
N SER A 29 -7.75 -3.84 3.40
CA SER A 29 -7.49 -2.91 2.30
C SER A 29 -6.75 -1.66 2.78
N LEU A 30 -5.76 -1.23 1.98
CA LEU A 30 -4.95 -0.07 2.32
C LEU A 30 -5.71 1.24 2.18
N LYS A 31 -5.55 2.12 3.17
CA LYS A 31 -5.99 3.52 3.09
C LYS A 31 -5.02 4.34 2.27
N THR A 32 -5.50 5.47 1.77
CA THR A 32 -4.76 6.37 0.90
C THR A 32 -4.57 7.70 1.61
N GLU A 33 -3.33 8.15 1.70
CA GLU A 33 -2.94 9.47 2.18
C GLU A 33 -2.24 10.19 1.01
N ASN A 34 -2.81 11.32 0.56
CA ASN A 34 -2.25 12.15 -0.50
C ASN A 34 -1.74 13.45 0.11
N ASP A 35 -0.50 13.82 -0.23
CA ASP A 35 0.10 15.10 0.15
C ASP A 35 0.27 15.93 -1.14
N PRO A 36 -0.26 17.18 -1.20
CA PRO A 36 -0.15 18.01 -2.39
C PRO A 36 1.28 18.40 -2.76
N ASP A 37 2.22 18.35 -1.81
CA ASP A 37 3.62 18.70 -2.03
C ASP A 37 4.47 17.49 -2.47
N GLU A 38 3.90 16.29 -2.47
CA GLU A 38 4.58 15.04 -2.82
C GLU A 38 4.17 14.50 -4.19
N VAL A 39 5.13 13.92 -4.90
CA VAL A 39 4.91 13.27 -6.21
C VAL A 39 4.44 11.82 -6.11
N PHE A 40 4.12 11.36 -4.89
CA PHE A 40 3.67 9.99 -4.63
C PHE A 40 2.48 9.98 -3.68
N THR A 41 1.71 8.91 -3.77
CA THR A 41 0.62 8.61 -2.84
C THR A 41 1.12 7.64 -1.76
N VAL A 42 0.74 7.85 -0.50
CA VAL A 42 1.02 6.91 0.58
C VAL A 42 -0.16 5.94 0.72
N ARG A 43 0.14 4.64 0.68
CA ARG A 43 -0.79 3.57 1.02
C ARG A 43 -0.46 3.07 2.43
N ARG A 44 -1.41 3.12 3.35
CA ARG A 44 -1.23 2.74 4.76
C ARG A 44 -2.18 1.63 5.16
N CYS A 45 -1.67 0.60 5.82
CA CYS A 45 -2.51 -0.41 6.45
C CYS A 45 -3.12 0.19 7.73
N PRO A 46 -4.45 0.14 7.93
CA PRO A 46 -5.08 0.70 9.13
C PRO A 46 -4.80 -0.10 10.41
N ASN A 47 -4.30 -1.33 10.30
CA ASN A 47 -4.12 -2.24 11.44
C ASN A 47 -2.64 -2.45 11.79
N CYS A 48 -1.79 -2.73 10.80
CA CYS A 48 -0.35 -2.98 11.01
C CYS A 48 0.51 -1.71 11.02
N ASP A 49 -0.09 -0.55 10.73
CA ASP A 49 0.60 0.74 10.54
C ASP A 49 1.70 0.79 9.46
N SER A 50 1.89 -0.31 8.74
CA SER A 50 2.77 -0.43 7.58
C SER A 50 2.37 0.55 6.48
N LYS A 51 3.39 1.14 5.84
CA LYS A 51 3.22 2.16 4.80
C LYS A 51 4.01 1.81 3.55
N TRP A 52 3.43 2.10 2.39
CA TRP A 52 4.03 1.93 1.08
C TRP A 52 3.79 3.17 0.22
N LYS A 53 4.75 3.51 -0.64
CA LYS A 53 4.60 4.61 -1.59
C LYS A 53 4.17 4.10 -2.95
N GLU A 54 3.21 4.76 -3.55
CA GLU A 54 2.74 4.52 -4.90
C GLU A 54 3.12 5.72 -5.76
N LEU A 55 4.00 5.48 -6.73
CA LEU A 55 4.32 6.45 -7.77
C LEU A 55 3.26 6.31 -8.86
N ARG A 56 2.64 7.42 -9.26
CA ARG A 56 1.74 7.48 -10.43
C ARG A 56 2.49 7.20 -11.72
#